data_AF-A0A3D2S6M7-F1
#
_entry.id   AF-A0A3D2S6M7-F1
#
_cell.length_a   1.000
_cell.length_b   1.000
_cell.length_c   1.000
_cell.angle_alpha   90.00
_cell.angle_beta   90.00
_cell.angle_gamma   90.00
#
_symmetry.space_group_name_H-M   'P 1'
#
loop_
_entity.id
_entity.type
_entity.pdbx_description
1 polymer ?
#
loop_
_entity_poly.entity_id
_entity_poly.type
_entity_poly.pdbx_seq_one_letter_code
_entity_poly.pdbx_strand_id
1 'polypeptide(L)'
;PSAQRFMAPAGRVVGPFEEKDYPDARKASVMVLLYSRQDEVRTVLMERPSYDGVHSGQISFPGGGQEQQDADAWQTAQRETMEEVGVTDIQLIGPLSPLYIPPSNFFVRPFLGWLPHEPVFVPDEQEVASIVEFPVH
;
A
#
# COMPACT_ATOMS: atom_id res chain seq x y z
N PRO A 1 -8.90 -6.66 -18.93
CA PRO A 1 -7.83 -7.45 -18.28
C PRO A 1 -7.26 -6.65 -17.11
N SER A 2 -6.95 -7.26 -15.97
CA SER A 2 -6.27 -6.56 -14.88
C SER A 2 -4.94 -5.99 -15.38
N ALA A 3 -4.50 -4.84 -14.85
CA ALA A 3 -3.23 -4.23 -15.24
C ALA A 3 -2.05 -5.21 -15.06
N GLN A 4 -2.13 -6.04 -14.02
CA GLN A 4 -1.15 -7.09 -13.72
C GLN A 4 -1.05 -8.16 -14.82
N ARG A 5 -2.16 -8.52 -15.49
CA ARG A 5 -2.14 -9.44 -16.66
C ARG A 5 -1.41 -8.82 -17.84
N PHE A 6 -1.62 -7.52 -18.07
CA PHE A 6 -1.03 -6.80 -19.19
C PHE A 6 0.47 -6.55 -18.98
N MET A 7 0.88 -6.28 -17.74
CA MET A 7 2.25 -5.95 -17.35
C MET A 7 3.08 -7.17 -16.90
N ALA A 8 2.50 -8.38 -16.90
CA ALA A 8 3.21 -9.58 -16.49
C ALA A 8 4.32 -9.93 -17.50
N PRO A 9 5.54 -10.26 -17.05
CA PRO A 9 6.57 -10.81 -17.91
C PRO A 9 6.08 -12.06 -18.65
N ALA A 10 6.56 -12.25 -19.87
CA ALA A 10 6.24 -13.45 -20.65
C ALA A 10 6.57 -14.72 -19.85
N GLY A 11 5.61 -15.65 -19.76
CA GLY A 11 5.76 -16.90 -19.01
C GLY A 11 5.41 -16.82 -17.52
N ARG A 12 5.11 -15.64 -16.96
CA ARG A 12 4.55 -15.57 -15.60
C ARG A 12 3.09 -16.06 -15.61
N VAL A 13 2.84 -17.17 -14.94
CA VAL A 13 1.47 -17.60 -14.61
C VAL A 13 0.91 -16.58 -13.63
N VAL A 14 0.00 -15.73 -14.11
CA VAL A 14 -0.70 -14.79 -13.23
C VAL A 14 -1.99 -15.45 -12.77
N GLY A 15 -2.10 -15.62 -11.46
CA GLY A 15 -3.25 -16.27 -10.83
C GLY A 15 -4.56 -15.49 -11.02
N PRO A 16 -5.66 -15.97 -10.42
CA PRO A 16 -6.90 -15.22 -10.39
C PRO A 16 -6.70 -13.85 -9.73
N PHE A 17 -7.42 -12.84 -10.23
CA PHE A 17 -7.36 -11.44 -9.76
C PHE A 17 -8.64 -11.01 -9.05
N GLU A 18 -9.62 -11.90 -8.96
CA GLU A 18 -10.91 -11.59 -8.40
C GLU A 18 -10.95 -12.07 -6.95
N GLU A 19 -11.49 -11.24 -6.07
CA GLU A 19 -11.60 -11.52 -4.62
C GLU A 19 -12.35 -12.84 -4.35
N LYS A 20 -13.38 -13.12 -5.16
CA LYS A 20 -14.18 -14.36 -5.08
C LYS A 20 -13.38 -15.65 -5.24
N ASP A 21 -12.20 -15.58 -5.86
CA ASP A 21 -11.34 -16.73 -6.08
C ASP A 21 -10.50 -17.04 -4.83
N TYR A 22 -10.53 -16.16 -3.81
CA TYR A 22 -9.83 -16.28 -2.53
C TYR A 22 -10.76 -15.96 -1.35
N PRO A 23 -11.83 -16.75 -1.13
CA PRO A 23 -12.85 -16.45 -0.11
C PRO A 23 -12.30 -16.43 1.33
N ASP A 24 -11.20 -17.15 1.58
CA ASP A 24 -10.55 -17.25 2.90
C ASP A 24 -9.39 -16.25 3.07
N ALA A 25 -9.14 -15.38 2.08
CA ALA A 25 -8.07 -14.39 2.17
C ALA A 25 -8.48 -13.22 3.08
N ARG A 26 -7.55 -12.78 3.92
CA ARG A 26 -7.74 -11.59 4.74
C ARG A 26 -7.71 -10.35 3.85
N LYS A 27 -8.53 -9.36 4.15
CA LYS A 27 -8.57 -8.10 3.40
C LYS A 27 -7.49 -7.16 3.91
N ALA A 28 -6.83 -6.48 2.98
CA ALA A 28 -5.83 -5.47 3.29
C ALA A 28 -5.87 -4.37 2.23
N SER A 29 -5.38 -3.19 2.58
CA SER A 29 -5.27 -2.07 1.64
C SER A 29 -3.94 -1.36 1.81
N VAL A 30 -3.40 -0.84 0.71
CA VAL A 30 -2.13 -0.10 0.70
C VAL A 30 -2.28 1.24 -0.01
N MET A 31 -1.51 2.22 0.43
CA MET A 31 -1.48 3.56 -0.12
C MET A 31 -0.25 3.77 -0.99
N VAL A 32 -0.46 3.95 -2.30
CA VAL A 32 0.54 4.56 -3.17
C VAL A 32 0.34 6.08 -3.04
N LEU A 33 1.03 6.70 -2.09
CA LEU A 33 0.93 8.13 -1.85
C LEU A 33 1.82 8.88 -2.85
N LEU A 34 1.21 9.78 -3.62
CA LEU A 34 1.90 10.76 -4.44
C LEU A 34 1.81 12.13 -3.78
N TYR A 35 2.89 12.90 -3.81
CA TYR A 35 2.90 14.27 -3.30
C TYR A 35 3.82 15.18 -4.10
N SER A 36 3.54 16.48 -4.05
CA SER A 36 4.35 17.51 -4.69
C SER A 36 5.44 18.03 -3.75
N ARG A 37 6.70 18.02 -4.20
CA ARG A 37 7.82 18.70 -3.53
C ARG A 37 8.73 19.32 -4.57
N GLN A 38 8.94 20.65 -4.46
CA GLN A 38 9.82 21.40 -5.36
C GLN A 38 9.51 21.15 -6.85
N ASP A 39 8.22 21.16 -7.20
CA ASP A 39 7.69 20.88 -8.55
C ASP A 39 7.92 19.45 -9.08
N GLU A 40 8.38 18.52 -8.22
CA GLU A 40 8.48 17.10 -8.53
C GLU A 40 7.35 16.30 -7.86
N VAL A 41 6.81 15.31 -8.59
CA VAL A 41 5.96 14.29 -8.00
C VAL A 41 6.84 13.23 -7.36
N ARG A 42 6.60 12.96 -6.08
CA ARG A 42 7.36 12.01 -5.29
C ARG A 42 6.42 11.00 -4.65
N THR A 43 6.98 9.88 -4.24
CA THR A 43 6.26 8.84 -3.49
C THR A 43 7.11 8.38 -2.30
N VAL A 44 6.46 7.64 -1.41
CA VAL A 44 7.04 7.15 -0.18
C VAL A 44 6.85 5.64 -0.06
N LEU A 45 7.89 4.97 0.40
CA LEU A 45 7.87 3.60 0.91
C LEU A 45 8.36 3.62 2.35
N MET A 46 8.04 2.56 3.08
CA MET A 46 8.54 2.28 4.41
C MET A 46 9.35 0.99 4.41
N GLU A 47 10.34 0.93 5.30
CA GLU A 47 10.98 -0.31 5.69
C GLU A 47 10.34 -0.80 6.98
N ARG A 48 9.83 -2.04 6.96
CA ARG A 48 9.28 -2.66 8.16
C ARG A 48 10.42 -3.06 9.12
N PRO A 49 10.25 -2.94 10.45
CA PRO A 49 11.21 -3.41 11.43
C PRO A 49 11.64 -4.85 11.21
N SER A 50 12.82 -5.18 11.74
CA SER A 50 13.29 -6.56 11.77
C SER A 50 12.66 -7.32 12.94
N TYR A 51 11.97 -8.43 12.65
CA TYR A 51 11.33 -9.28 13.65
C TYR A 51 11.16 -10.71 13.13
N ASP A 52 10.79 -11.66 13.99
CA ASP A 52 10.49 -13.03 13.56
C ASP A 52 9.12 -13.06 12.86
N GLY A 53 9.10 -12.90 11.52
CA GLY A 53 7.87 -12.92 10.74
C GLY A 53 8.02 -12.74 9.22
N VAL A 54 6.90 -12.88 8.50
CA VAL A 54 6.83 -13.00 7.01
C VAL A 54 7.21 -11.71 6.26
N HIS A 55 7.23 -10.56 6.93
CA HIS A 55 7.46 -9.25 6.32
C HIS A 55 8.61 -8.45 6.95
N SER A 56 9.42 -9.10 7.77
CA SER A 56 10.56 -8.48 8.44
C SER A 56 11.53 -7.84 7.44
N GLY A 57 11.89 -6.57 7.66
CA GLY A 57 12.84 -5.83 6.84
C GLY A 57 12.39 -5.57 5.39
N GLN A 58 11.12 -5.79 5.06
CA GLN A 58 10.63 -5.57 3.70
C GLN A 58 10.37 -4.09 3.45
N ILE A 59 10.68 -3.66 2.22
CA ILE A 59 10.25 -2.36 1.69
C ILE A 59 8.83 -2.52 1.16
N SER A 60 7.91 -1.67 1.62
CA SER A 60 6.51 -1.69 1.20
C SER A 60 5.90 -0.29 1.16
N PHE A 61 4.77 -0.15 0.47
CA PHE A 61 3.90 0.99 0.68
C PHE A 61 3.25 0.92 2.07
N PRO A 62 2.87 2.06 2.67
CA PRO A 62 2.05 2.07 3.87
C PRO A 62 0.74 1.29 3.64
N GLY A 63 0.31 0.53 4.63
CA GLY A 63 -0.90 -0.28 4.55
C GLY A 63 -0.87 -1.53 5.40
N GLY A 64 -2.07 -2.05 5.65
CA GLY A 64 -2.29 -3.18 6.53
C GLY A 64 -3.67 -3.81 6.37
N GLY A 65 -4.06 -4.58 7.37
CA GLY A 65 -5.29 -5.37 7.37
C GLY A 65 -6.52 -4.50 7.57
N GLN A 66 -7.64 -4.87 6.93
CA GLN A 66 -8.92 -4.20 7.19
C GLN A 66 -9.42 -4.53 8.60
N GLU A 67 -9.77 -3.51 9.36
CA GLU A 67 -10.34 -3.63 10.71
C GLU A 67 -11.86 -3.43 10.73
N GLN A 68 -12.51 -3.79 11.84
CA GLN A 68 -13.96 -3.71 11.96
C GLN A 68 -14.48 -2.26 11.92
N GLN A 69 -13.68 -1.28 12.38
CA GLN A 69 -14.04 0.14 12.29
C GLN A 69 -13.85 0.75 10.90
N ASP A 70 -13.19 0.07 9.97
CA ASP A 70 -13.00 0.56 8.60
C ASP A 70 -14.29 0.37 7.80
N ALA A 71 -14.92 1.47 7.39
CA ALA A 71 -16.15 1.45 6.59
C ALA A 71 -15.92 0.81 5.21
N ASP A 72 -14.73 0.99 4.64
CA ASP A 72 -14.32 0.40 3.37
C ASP A 72 -12.78 0.27 3.26
N ALA A 73 -12.34 -0.33 2.15
CA ALA A 73 -10.92 -0.53 1.85
C ALA A 73 -10.14 0.79 1.70
N TRP A 74 -10.78 1.88 1.27
CA TRP A 74 -10.12 3.18 1.17
C TRP A 74 -9.85 3.75 2.56
N GLN A 75 -10.79 3.59 3.49
CA GLN A 75 -10.58 3.96 4.89
C GLN A 75 -9.46 3.15 5.53
N THR A 76 -9.35 1.84 5.25
CA THR A 76 -8.20 1.03 5.68
C THR A 76 -6.88 1.63 5.20
N ALA A 77 -6.76 1.97 3.91
CA ALA A 77 -5.52 2.55 3.38
C ALA A 77 -5.16 3.89 4.06
N GLN A 78 -6.15 4.75 4.33
CA GLN A 78 -5.94 6.03 5.01
C GLN A 78 -5.55 5.84 6.48
N ARG A 79 -6.23 4.96 7.23
CA ARG A 79 -5.94 4.68 8.64
C ARG A 79 -4.51 4.17 8.79
N GLU A 80 -4.15 3.14 8.03
CA GLU A 80 -2.81 2.55 8.08
C GLU A 80 -1.74 3.58 7.69
N THR A 81 -1.99 4.41 6.67
CA THR A 81 -1.04 5.49 6.30
C THR A 81 -0.88 6.53 7.42
N MET A 82 -1.96 6.84 8.14
CA MET A 82 -1.88 7.73 9.30
C MET A 82 -1.10 7.08 10.45
N GLU A 83 -1.36 5.81 10.75
CA GLU A 83 -0.73 5.07 11.84
C GLU A 83 0.76 4.86 11.58
N GLU A 84 1.13 4.37 10.39
CA GLU A 84 2.51 4.00 10.07
C GLU A 84 3.40 5.22 9.76
N VAL A 85 2.87 6.24 9.06
CA VAL A 85 3.70 7.37 8.57
C VAL A 85 3.16 8.76 8.91
N GLY A 86 2.07 8.87 9.67
CA GLY A 86 1.56 10.13 10.19
C GLY A 86 0.82 11.02 9.19
N VAL A 87 0.49 10.51 8.00
CA VAL A 87 -0.05 11.34 6.90
C VAL A 87 -1.58 11.27 6.82
N THR A 88 -2.24 12.43 6.75
CA THR A 88 -3.70 12.59 6.64
C THR A 88 -4.12 13.42 5.42
N ASP A 89 -5.43 13.65 5.26
CA ASP A 89 -6.02 14.55 4.25
C ASP A 89 -5.67 14.19 2.80
N ILE A 90 -5.44 12.90 2.57
CA ILE A 90 -5.06 12.34 1.27
C ILE A 90 -6.25 12.37 0.32
N GLN A 91 -6.06 12.98 -0.85
CA GLN A 91 -7.07 12.98 -1.90
C GLN A 91 -7.01 11.66 -2.67
N LEU A 92 -8.16 10.98 -2.80
CA LEU A 92 -8.23 9.77 -3.62
C LEU A 92 -8.14 10.12 -5.11
N ILE A 93 -7.14 9.58 -5.80
CA ILE A 93 -7.12 9.56 -7.27
C ILE A 93 -7.94 8.37 -7.77
N GLY A 94 -7.70 7.17 -7.21
CA GLY A 94 -8.49 5.98 -7.54
C GLY A 94 -7.86 4.66 -7.09
N PRO A 95 -8.63 3.56 -7.12
CA PRO A 95 -8.12 2.22 -6.83
C PRO A 95 -7.27 1.66 -7.97
N LEU A 96 -6.31 0.80 -7.64
CA LEU A 96 -5.55 -0.01 -8.60
C LEU A 96 -6.07 -1.45 -8.63
N SER A 97 -5.53 -2.25 -9.56
CA SER A 97 -5.89 -3.67 -9.65
C SER A 97 -5.51 -4.39 -8.35
N PRO A 98 -6.45 -5.11 -7.70
CA PRO A 98 -6.17 -5.86 -6.47
C PRO A 98 -5.26 -7.06 -6.76
N LEU A 99 -4.55 -7.53 -5.74
CA LEU A 99 -3.63 -8.65 -5.83
C LEU A 99 -3.67 -9.53 -4.59
N TYR A 100 -3.59 -10.83 -4.80
CA TYR A 100 -3.41 -11.80 -3.72
C TYR A 100 -1.92 -11.94 -3.37
N ILE A 101 -1.62 -11.95 -2.07
CA ILE A 101 -0.28 -12.10 -1.50
C ILE A 101 -0.19 -13.48 -0.82
N PRO A 102 0.35 -14.51 -1.51
CA PRO A 102 0.35 -15.88 -1.01
C PRO A 102 1.06 -16.09 0.34
N PRO A 103 2.24 -15.49 0.62
CA PRO A 103 2.96 -15.73 1.87
C PRO A 103 2.17 -15.37 3.14
N SER A 104 1.25 -14.41 3.05
CA SER A 104 0.50 -13.88 4.20
C SER A 104 -1.02 -14.02 4.08
N ASN A 105 -1.51 -14.67 3.01
CA ASN A 105 -2.93 -14.87 2.73
C ASN A 105 -3.74 -13.56 2.78
N PHE A 106 -3.22 -12.50 2.17
CA PHE A 106 -3.90 -11.21 2.03
C PHE A 106 -4.40 -10.99 0.60
N PHE A 107 -5.62 -10.50 0.46
CA PHE A 107 -6.14 -9.92 -0.77
C PHE A 107 -6.06 -8.40 -0.65
N VAL A 108 -5.03 -7.82 -1.27
CA VAL A 108 -4.65 -6.42 -1.11
C VAL A 108 -5.36 -5.57 -2.18
N ARG A 109 -5.96 -4.45 -1.75
CA ARG A 109 -6.47 -3.41 -2.64
C ARG A 109 -5.59 -2.15 -2.55
N PRO A 110 -4.78 -1.86 -3.57
CA PRO A 110 -3.98 -0.64 -3.57
C PRO A 110 -4.82 0.57 -4.00
N PHE A 111 -4.53 1.73 -3.43
CA PHE A 111 -5.10 3.01 -3.80
C PHE A 111 -4.03 4.02 -4.13
N LEU A 112 -4.27 4.84 -5.15
CA LEU A 112 -3.43 5.98 -5.48
C LEU A 112 -3.98 7.22 -4.78
N GLY A 113 -3.19 7.78 -3.86
CA GLY A 113 -3.50 8.99 -3.10
C GLY A 113 -2.67 10.19 -3.55
N TRP A 114 -3.18 11.39 -3.35
CA TRP A 114 -2.52 12.64 -3.71
C TRP A 114 -2.50 13.65 -2.58
N LEU A 115 -1.34 14.30 -2.41
CA LEU A 115 -1.18 15.53 -1.64
C LEU A 115 -0.57 16.63 -2.52
N PRO A 116 -1.17 17.85 -2.54
CA PRO A 116 -0.63 18.95 -3.33
C PRO A 116 0.64 19.58 -2.73
N HIS A 117 1.14 19.06 -1.62
CA HIS A 117 2.29 19.57 -0.86
C HIS A 117 3.08 18.41 -0.24
N GLU A 118 4.31 18.69 0.18
CA GLU A 118 5.16 17.73 0.89
C GLU A 118 4.58 17.46 2.28
N PRO A 119 4.25 16.19 2.62
CA PRO A 119 3.79 15.84 3.96
C PRO A 119 4.93 15.87 4.96
N VAL A 120 4.60 16.03 6.24
CA VAL A 120 5.52 15.75 7.35
C VAL A 120 5.33 14.30 7.74
N PHE A 121 6.36 13.47 7.53
CA PHE A 121 6.33 12.08 7.94
C PHE A 121 6.61 11.95 9.44
N VAL A 122 5.74 11.23 10.13
CA VAL A 122 5.90 10.87 11.55
C VAL A 122 5.78 9.35 11.64
N PRO A 123 6.88 8.60 11.46
CA PRO A 123 6.83 7.15 11.45
C PRO A 123 6.54 6.59 12.84
N ASP A 124 5.70 5.56 12.94
CA ASP A 124 5.60 4.75 14.16
C ASP A 124 6.81 3.82 14.25
N GLU A 125 7.68 4.03 15.24
CA GLU A 125 8.90 3.24 15.46
C GLU A 125 8.63 1.74 15.66
N GLN A 126 7.40 1.35 16.05
CA GLN A 126 7.01 -0.05 16.21
C GLN A 126 6.73 -0.74 14.87
N GLU A 127 6.35 0.01 13.84
CA GLU A 127 5.88 -0.51 12.55
C GLU A 127 6.75 -0.09 11.36
N VAL A 128 7.54 0.97 11.54
CA VAL A 128 8.37 1.61 10.51
C VAL A 128 9.78 1.85 11.02
N ALA A 129 10.75 1.13 10.46
CA ALA A 129 12.17 1.30 10.75
C ALA A 129 12.79 2.48 9.98
N SER A 130 12.36 2.70 8.74
CA SER A 130 12.85 3.82 7.93
C SER A 130 11.83 4.25 6.87
N ILE A 131 11.92 5.52 6.46
CA ILE A 131 11.15 6.11 5.36
C ILE A 131 12.05 6.26 4.14
N VAL A 132 11.56 5.84 2.98
CA VAL A 132 12.26 5.93 1.70
C VAL A 132 11.44 6.75 0.73
N GLU A 133 11.90 7.95 0.44
CA GLU A 133 11.27 8.86 -0.53
C GLU A 133 12.02 8.87 -1.86
N PHE A 134 11.30 8.86 -2.97
CA PHE A 134 11.91 8.97 -4.31
C PHE A 134 10.96 9.63 -5.31
N PRO A 135 11.50 10.29 -6.35
CA PRO A 135 10.68 10.91 -7.38
C PRO A 135 10.09 9.87 -8.35
N VAL A 136 8.94 10.21 -8.93
CA VAL A 136 8.24 9.41 -9.94
C VAL A 136 8.42 10.11 -11.29
N HIS A 137 9.29 9.58 -12.15
CA HIS A 137 9.63 10.13 -13.47
C HIS A 137 9.26 9.18 -14.60
#